data_AF-A0A534MD84-F1
#
_entry.id   AF-A0A534MD84-F1
#
_cell.length_a   1.000
_cell.length_b   1.000
_cell.length_c   1.000
_cell.angle_alpha   90.00
_cell.angle_beta   90.00
_cell.angle_gamma   90.00
#
_symmetry.space_group_name_H-M   'P 1'
#
loop_
_entity.id
_entity.type
_entity.pdbx_description
1 polymer ?
#
loop_
_entity_poly.entity_id
_entity_poly.type
_entity_poly.pdbx_seq_one_letter_code
_entity_poly.pdbx_strand_id
1 'polypeptide(L)'
;MRGPRPAGPQITFVDSGRPLKKIKGAAANRDRVLRVRVETPCRPTETSEAVSAAVRNLFPEARIEIRDGVLVGTTDNLGRLRERIRTQRIRDTARRQLLSGRQGDRSTVRLSKQAASVGVVNFAAGGPLGDIVVEIESDDLAAVIDDVAESTVEGKA
;
A
#
# COMPACT_ATOMS: atom_id res chain seq x y z
N MET A 1 33.84 14.25 7.26
CA MET A 1 33.16 13.03 7.76
C MET A 1 31.66 13.30 7.82
N ARG A 2 30.82 12.61 7.03
CA ARG A 2 29.36 12.71 7.15
C ARG A 2 28.92 11.69 8.19
N GLY A 3 28.33 12.16 9.28
CA GLY A 3 27.78 11.30 10.34
C GLY A 3 26.67 10.37 9.82
N PRO A 4 26.32 9.33 10.58
CA PRO A 4 25.24 8.41 10.20
C PRO A 4 23.94 9.20 10.02
N ARG A 5 23.25 8.98 8.89
CA ARG A 5 21.93 9.59 8.64
C ARG A 5 20.97 9.12 9.75
N PRO A 6 20.21 10.04 10.38
CA PRO A 6 19.23 9.63 11.38
C PRO A 6 18.23 8.68 10.73
N ALA A 7 17.94 7.56 11.41
CA ALA A 7 16.84 6.69 11.05
C ALA A 7 15.57 7.55 11.00
N GLY A 8 14.93 7.60 9.83
CA GLY A 8 13.65 8.31 9.69
C GLY A 8 12.64 7.78 10.71
N PRO A 9 11.59 8.56 11.03
CA PRO A 9 10.57 8.12 11.97
C PRO A 9 10.06 6.74 11.57
N GLN A 10 10.17 5.79 12.50
CA GLN A 10 9.57 4.47 12.32
C GLN A 10 8.07 4.68 12.38
N ILE A 11 7.39 4.51 11.24
CA ILE A 11 5.93 4.49 11.20
C ILE A 11 5.52 3.20 11.92
N THR A 12 5.11 3.35 13.18
CA THR A 12 4.51 2.27 13.97
C THR A 12 3.01 2.29 13.71
N PHE A 13 2.47 1.19 13.19
CA PHE A 13 1.03 1.00 13.08
C PHE A 13 0.44 0.93 14.48
N VAL A 14 -0.07 2.05 14.98
CA VAL A 14 -0.90 2.04 16.19
C VAL A 14 -2.28 1.57 15.79
N ASP A 15 -2.68 0.43 16.37
CA ASP A 15 -4.01 -0.15 16.28
C ASP A 15 -5.01 0.82 16.93
N SER A 16 -5.58 1.70 16.11
CA SER A 16 -6.65 2.59 16.54
C SER A 16 -7.96 1.84 16.39
N GLY A 17 -8.22 0.96 17.34
CA GLY A 17 -9.46 0.20 17.45
C GLY A 17 -10.69 1.11 17.29
N ARG A 18 -11.36 1.01 16.15
CA ARG A 18 -12.73 1.50 15.98
C ARG A 18 -13.58 0.39 15.37
N PRO A 19 -14.78 0.14 15.92
CA PRO A 19 -15.69 -0.87 15.39
C PRO A 19 -16.32 -0.39 14.08
N LEU A 20 -16.50 -1.34 13.16
CA LEU A 20 -16.84 -1.06 11.76
C LEU A 20 -18.34 -1.24 11.50
N LYS A 21 -18.96 -0.24 10.88
CA LYS A 21 -20.32 -0.35 10.33
C LYS A 21 -20.26 -0.90 8.90
N LYS A 22 -21.00 -1.99 8.67
CA LYS A 22 -21.17 -2.69 7.39
C LYS A 22 -21.95 -1.84 6.38
N ILE A 23 -21.52 -1.82 5.12
CA ILE A 23 -22.31 -1.30 3.98
C ILE A 23 -22.22 -2.33 2.84
N LYS A 24 -23.38 -2.73 2.29
CA LYS A 24 -23.52 -3.75 1.24
C LYS A 24 -23.46 -3.15 -0.17
N GLY A 25 -22.75 -3.81 -1.09
CA GLY A 25 -22.74 -3.57 -2.54
C GLY A 25 -22.53 -4.88 -3.30
N ALA A 26 -23.09 -4.99 -4.51
CA ALA A 26 -23.65 -6.23 -5.06
C ALA A 26 -22.77 -7.07 -6.01
N ALA A 27 -23.17 -8.36 -6.09
CA ALA A 27 -22.85 -9.43 -7.04
C ALA A 27 -21.45 -10.10 -6.97
N ALA A 28 -21.48 -11.42 -6.79
CA ALA A 28 -20.36 -12.40 -6.85
C ALA A 28 -19.32 -12.44 -5.72
N ASN A 29 -19.47 -11.67 -4.64
CA ASN A 29 -18.49 -11.64 -3.54
C ASN A 29 -19.17 -11.97 -2.20
N ARG A 30 -18.83 -13.10 -1.58
CA ARG A 30 -19.21 -13.35 -0.18
C ARG A 30 -18.35 -12.42 0.68
N ASP A 31 -18.88 -11.24 1.01
CA ASP A 31 -18.42 -10.30 2.06
C ASP A 31 -16.90 -10.29 2.33
N ARG A 32 -16.06 -10.25 1.29
CA ARG A 32 -14.62 -10.01 1.50
C ARG A 32 -14.46 -8.60 2.00
N VAL A 33 -14.07 -8.48 3.27
CA VAL A 33 -13.69 -7.20 3.84
C VAL A 33 -12.28 -6.93 3.34
N LEU A 34 -12.11 -5.97 2.44
CA LEU A 34 -10.80 -5.47 2.03
C LEU A 34 -10.60 -4.09 2.64
N ARG A 35 -9.54 -3.93 3.42
CA ARG A 35 -9.09 -2.61 3.88
C ARG A 35 -7.64 -2.42 3.48
N VAL A 36 -7.36 -1.26 2.91
CA VAL A 36 -6.01 -0.82 2.58
C VAL A 36 -5.75 0.46 3.35
N ARG A 37 -4.70 0.47 4.15
CA ARG A 37 -4.18 1.63 4.85
C ARG A 37 -2.84 2.01 4.25
N VAL A 38 -2.67 3.29 3.97
CA VAL A 38 -1.48 3.84 3.33
C VAL A 38 -0.93 4.93 4.22
N GLU A 39 0.36 4.86 4.56
CA GLU A 39 1.00 5.86 5.41
C GLU A 39 2.31 6.33 4.82
N THR A 40 2.56 7.63 4.86
CA THR A 40 3.83 8.18 4.38
C THR A 40 4.16 9.50 5.08
N PRO A 41 5.44 9.77 5.41
CA PRO A 41 5.81 11.05 5.99
C PRO A 41 5.73 12.17 4.94
N CYS A 42 5.22 13.32 5.36
CA CYS A 42 5.31 14.60 4.68
C CYS A 42 6.52 15.36 5.27
N ARG A 43 7.63 15.43 4.54
CA ARG A 43 8.81 16.18 5.00
C ARG A 43 8.55 17.69 4.92
N PRO A 44 9.23 18.50 5.75
CA PRO A 44 9.06 19.97 5.73
C PRO A 44 9.32 20.63 4.38
N THR A 45 10.12 19.99 3.52
CA THR A 45 10.45 20.48 2.17
C THR A 45 9.48 19.97 1.09
N GLU A 46 8.49 19.16 1.44
CA GLU A 46 7.47 18.63 0.53
C GLU A 46 6.14 19.35 0.75
N THR A 47 5.35 19.51 -0.32
CA THR A 47 3.98 20.03 -0.19
C THR A 47 2.99 18.90 0.05
N SER A 48 1.95 19.15 0.85
CA SER A 48 0.87 18.20 1.11
C SER A 48 0.22 17.70 -0.18
N GLU A 49 0.09 18.58 -1.17
CA GLU A 49 -0.53 18.30 -2.46
C GLU A 49 0.33 17.33 -3.27
N ALA A 50 1.66 17.51 -3.27
CA ALA A 50 2.57 16.62 -3.99
C ALA A 50 2.59 15.21 -3.37
N VAL A 51 2.61 15.11 -2.04
CA VAL A 51 2.56 13.81 -1.35
C VAL A 51 1.21 13.14 -1.57
N SER A 52 0.10 13.89 -1.50
CA SER A 52 -1.23 13.38 -1.80
C SER A 52 -1.37 12.91 -3.24
N ALA A 53 -0.80 13.63 -4.21
CA ALA A 53 -0.78 13.23 -5.61
C ALA A 53 0.00 11.93 -5.81
N ALA A 54 1.15 11.76 -5.14
CA ALA A 54 1.92 10.53 -5.19
C ALA A 54 1.11 9.32 -4.68
N VAL A 55 0.39 9.48 -3.56
CA VAL A 55 -0.50 8.42 -3.05
C VAL A 55 -1.64 8.16 -4.03
N ARG A 56 -2.32 9.19 -4.54
CA ARG A 56 -3.44 9.06 -5.49
C ARG A 56 -3.05 8.46 -6.84
N ASN A 57 -1.79 8.59 -7.26
CA ASN A 57 -1.30 7.95 -8.48
C ASN A 57 -1.38 6.42 -8.43
N LEU A 58 -1.27 5.85 -7.22
CA LEU A 58 -1.36 4.41 -6.95
C LEU A 58 -2.72 4.01 -6.37
N PHE A 59 -3.35 4.89 -5.58
CA PHE A 59 -4.63 4.69 -4.91
C PHE A 59 -5.58 5.88 -5.17
N PRO A 60 -6.20 5.98 -6.36
CA PRO A 60 -6.95 7.16 -6.78
C PRO A 60 -8.14 7.50 -5.87
N GLU A 61 -8.78 6.47 -5.30
CA GLU A 61 -9.96 6.58 -4.45
C GLU A 61 -9.62 6.72 -2.96
N ALA A 62 -8.33 6.82 -2.61
CA ALA A 62 -7.92 6.94 -1.22
C ALA A 62 -8.48 8.21 -0.57
N ARG A 63 -9.17 8.01 0.56
CA ARG A 63 -9.52 9.09 1.48
C ARG A 63 -8.28 9.43 2.28
N ILE A 64 -7.81 10.66 2.16
CA ILE A 64 -6.53 11.11 2.69
C ILE A 64 -6.77 12.11 3.81
N GLU A 65 -6.08 11.91 4.92
CA GLU A 65 -5.92 12.86 6.01
C GLU A 65 -4.44 13.10 6.28
N ILE A 66 -4.06 14.32 6.66
CA ILE A 66 -2.69 14.65 7.05
C ILE A 66 -2.72 15.12 8.50
N ARG A 67 -1.94 14.47 9.36
CA ARG A 67 -1.82 14.79 10.78
C ARG A 67 -0.36 14.66 11.22
N ASP A 68 0.15 15.64 11.96
CA ASP A 68 1.51 15.62 12.54
C ASP A 68 2.63 15.30 11.52
N GLY A 69 2.51 15.83 10.30
CA GLY A 69 3.49 15.60 9.23
C GLY A 69 3.45 14.19 8.64
N VAL A 70 2.38 13.43 8.86
CA VAL A 70 2.14 12.11 8.27
C VAL A 70 0.85 12.14 7.48
N LEU A 71 0.90 11.65 6.24
CA LEU A 71 -0.27 11.39 5.41
C LEU A 71 -0.76 9.97 5.70
N VAL A 72 -2.04 9.85 6.06
CA VAL A 72 -2.76 8.60 6.23
C VAL A 72 -3.87 8.52 5.19
N GLY A 73 -3.85 7.47 4.37
CA GLY A 73 -4.84 7.16 3.36
C GLY A 73 -5.56 5.86 3.66
N THR A 74 -6.86 5.80 3.39
CA THR A 74 -7.62 4.54 3.43
C THR A 74 -8.39 4.33 2.13
N THR A 75 -8.39 3.09 1.63
CA THR A 75 -9.17 2.65 0.47
C THR A 75 -9.55 1.19 0.62
N ASP A 76 -10.54 0.73 -0.14
CA ASP A 76 -10.93 -0.66 -0.34
C ASP A 76 -10.66 -1.13 -1.78
N ASN A 77 -10.01 -0.28 -2.58
CA ASN A 77 -9.77 -0.53 -4.00
C ASN A 77 -8.26 -0.62 -4.32
N LEU A 78 -7.86 -1.77 -4.88
CA LEU A 78 -6.49 -2.07 -5.33
C LEU A 78 -6.34 -2.11 -6.86
N GLY A 79 -7.40 -1.80 -7.62
CA GLY A 79 -7.45 -1.96 -9.08
C GLY A 79 -6.33 -1.21 -9.80
N ARG A 80 -6.06 0.04 -9.40
CA ARG A 80 -4.97 0.84 -9.97
C ARG A 80 -3.59 0.27 -9.65
N LEU A 81 -3.38 -0.24 -8.43
CA LEU A 81 -2.11 -0.88 -8.05
C LEU A 81 -1.88 -2.15 -8.90
N ARG A 82 -2.91 -2.99 -9.03
CA ARG A 82 -2.90 -4.18 -9.89
C ARG A 82 -2.58 -3.84 -11.34
N GLU A 83 -3.24 -2.84 -11.90
CA GLU A 83 -3.01 -2.37 -13.27
C GLU A 83 -1.54 -1.95 -13.48
N ARG A 84 -0.96 -1.21 -12.51
CA ARG A 84 0.43 -0.79 -12.54
C ARG A 84 1.40 -1.96 -12.44
N ILE A 85 1.17 -2.90 -11.54
CA ILE A 85 1.98 -4.12 -11.41
C ILE A 85 2.00 -4.92 -12.71
N ARG A 86 0.82 -5.07 -13.36
CA ARG A 86 0.69 -5.77 -14.64
C ARG A 86 1.42 -5.03 -15.76
N THR A 87 1.17 -3.74 -15.91
CA THR A 87 1.76 -2.91 -16.97
C THR A 87 3.28 -2.82 -16.85
N GLN A 88 3.80 -2.77 -15.62
CA GLN A 88 5.24 -2.71 -15.35
C GLN A 88 5.92 -4.10 -15.37
N ARG A 89 5.16 -5.19 -15.53
CA ARG A 89 5.66 -6.58 -15.55
C ARG A 89 6.43 -6.96 -14.26
N ILE A 90 5.99 -6.45 -13.11
CA ILE A 90 6.63 -6.69 -11.80
C ILE A 90 5.81 -7.63 -10.89
N ARG A 91 4.96 -8.47 -11.49
CA ARG A 91 4.05 -9.38 -10.80
C ARG A 91 4.76 -10.31 -9.82
N ASP A 92 5.86 -10.94 -10.23
CA ASP A 92 6.62 -11.86 -9.37
C ASP A 92 7.22 -11.14 -8.16
N THR A 93 7.75 -9.93 -8.37
CA THR A 93 8.26 -9.08 -7.29
C THR A 93 7.13 -8.69 -6.33
N ALA A 94 6.00 -8.24 -6.87
CA ALA A 94 4.85 -7.85 -6.05
C ALA A 94 4.34 -9.02 -5.20
N ARG A 95 4.17 -10.19 -5.81
CA ARG A 95 3.77 -11.41 -5.12
C ARG A 95 4.74 -11.77 -3.99
N ARG A 96 6.04 -11.78 -4.28
CA ARG A 96 7.08 -12.08 -3.28
C ARG A 96 7.02 -11.11 -2.10
N GLN A 97 6.87 -9.81 -2.36
CA GLN A 97 6.82 -8.79 -1.32
C GLN A 97 5.56 -8.90 -0.46
N LEU A 98 4.39 -9.10 -1.08
CA LEU A 98 3.13 -9.30 -0.34
C LEU A 98 3.17 -10.57 0.52
N LEU A 99 3.70 -11.68 0.00
CA LEU A 99 3.86 -12.92 0.77
C LEU A 99 4.87 -12.75 1.91
N SER A 100 5.99 -12.07 1.67
CA SER A 100 7.01 -11.81 2.69
C SER A 100 6.52 -10.86 3.79
N GLY A 101 5.62 -9.94 3.46
CA GLY A 101 5.04 -8.98 4.39
C GLY A 101 3.82 -9.50 5.15
N ARG A 102 3.40 -10.75 4.89
CA ARG A 102 2.18 -11.32 5.47
C ARG A 102 2.34 -11.66 6.95
N GLN A 103 1.36 -11.24 7.75
CA GLN A 103 1.16 -11.61 9.14
C GLN A 103 -0.33 -11.85 9.37
N GLY A 104 -0.74 -13.12 9.44
CA GLY A 104 -2.15 -13.50 9.57
C GLY A 104 -3.00 -13.09 8.36
N ASP A 105 -3.97 -12.22 8.61
CA ASP A 105 -4.92 -11.61 7.68
C ASP A 105 -4.45 -10.26 7.11
N ARG A 106 -3.23 -9.83 7.48
CA ARG A 106 -2.60 -8.58 7.00
C ARG A 106 -1.35 -8.85 6.18
N SER A 107 -1.05 -7.95 5.25
CA SER A 107 0.22 -7.90 4.52
C SER A 107 0.70 -6.46 4.42
N THR A 108 1.95 -6.23 4.82
CA THR A 108 2.56 -4.91 4.79
C THR A 108 3.72 -4.84 3.81
N VAL A 109 3.65 -3.90 2.87
CA VAL A 109 4.72 -3.64 1.89
C VAL A 109 5.11 -2.16 1.91
N ARG A 110 6.30 -1.87 1.38
CA ARG A 110 6.80 -0.50 1.25
C ARG A 110 7.06 -0.16 -0.20
N LEU A 111 6.53 0.98 -0.63
CA LEU A 111 6.65 1.51 -1.98
C LEU A 111 7.44 2.82 -1.96
N SER A 112 8.29 3.04 -2.94
CA SER A 112 9.02 4.30 -3.09
C SER A 112 8.04 5.46 -3.31
N LYS A 113 8.06 6.45 -2.41
CA LYS A 113 7.30 7.69 -2.57
C LYS A 113 7.69 8.45 -3.86
N GLN A 114 8.96 8.39 -4.22
CA GLN A 114 9.48 9.07 -5.42
C GLN A 114 9.05 8.39 -6.72
N ALA A 115 8.91 7.06 -6.73
CA ALA A 115 8.34 6.36 -7.88
C ALA A 115 6.83 6.63 -7.99
N ALA A 116 6.14 6.68 -6.85
CA ALA A 116 4.71 6.94 -6.79
C ALA A 116 4.33 8.35 -7.31
N SER A 117 5.18 9.37 -7.12
CA SER A 117 4.94 10.72 -7.65
C SER A 117 4.84 10.77 -9.17
N VAL A 118 5.47 9.82 -9.87
CA VAL A 118 5.38 9.63 -11.33
C VAL A 118 4.51 8.42 -11.73
N GLY A 119 3.78 7.83 -10.77
CA GLY A 119 2.85 6.72 -11.00
C GLY A 119 3.48 5.36 -11.25
N VAL A 120 4.75 5.18 -10.87
CA VAL A 120 5.49 3.92 -10.96
C VAL A 120 5.43 3.18 -9.62
N VAL A 121 5.30 1.85 -9.67
CA VAL A 121 5.31 1.00 -8.48
C VAL A 121 6.74 0.48 -8.32
N ASN A 122 7.36 0.83 -7.21
CA ASN A 122 8.70 0.35 -6.89
C ASN A 122 8.74 -0.09 -5.44
N PHE A 123 8.97 -1.37 -5.19
CA PHE A 123 9.13 -1.91 -3.84
C PHE A 123 10.48 -1.47 -3.27
N ALA A 124 10.46 -0.65 -2.21
CA ALA A 124 11.66 -0.04 -1.66
C ALA A 124 11.56 0.04 -0.13
N ALA A 125 12.70 -0.06 0.54
CA ALA A 125 12.82 0.18 1.97
C ALA A 125 13.93 1.21 2.21
N GLY A 126 13.58 2.34 2.81
CA GLY A 126 14.52 3.39 3.21
C GLY A 126 14.79 4.47 2.16
N GLY A 127 13.79 4.84 1.35
CA GLY A 127 13.89 5.98 0.44
C GLY A 127 14.30 7.28 1.17
N PRO A 128 15.03 8.21 0.52
CA PRO A 128 15.59 9.40 1.17
C PRO A 128 14.53 10.32 1.78
N LEU A 129 13.32 10.35 1.20
CA LEU A 129 12.19 11.13 1.71
C LEU A 129 11.19 10.28 2.50
N GLY A 130 11.51 9.01 2.74
CA GLY A 130 10.59 8.00 3.29
C GLY A 130 9.82 7.27 2.19
N ASP A 131 9.20 6.18 2.61
CA ASP A 131 8.41 5.30 1.74
C ASP A 131 6.91 5.51 1.99
N ILE A 132 6.11 5.00 1.07
CA ILE A 132 4.69 4.78 1.26
C ILE A 132 4.55 3.37 1.82
N VAL A 133 4.14 3.26 3.07
CA VAL A 133 3.84 1.97 3.71
C VAL A 133 2.40 1.63 3.38
N VAL A 134 2.17 0.43 2.83
CA VAL A 134 0.85 -0.06 2.45
C VAL A 134 0.56 -1.30 3.26
N GLU A 135 -0.47 -1.24 4.09
CA GLU A 135 -1.02 -2.37 4.83
C GLU A 135 -2.32 -2.79 4.16
N ILE A 136 -2.42 -4.07 3.82
CA ILE A 136 -3.59 -4.70 3.22
C ILE A 136 -4.15 -5.71 4.21
N GLU A 137 -5.40 -5.54 4.62
CA GLU A 137 -6.11 -6.43 5.54
C GLU A 137 -7.31 -7.05 4.81
N SER A 138 -7.43 -8.37 4.88
CA SER A 138 -8.60 -9.08 4.36
C SER A 138 -8.81 -10.43 5.03
N ASP A 139 -10.08 -10.77 5.23
CA ASP A 139 -10.57 -12.08 5.66
C ASP A 139 -10.11 -13.24 4.76
N ASP A 140 -9.81 -12.98 3.49
CA ASP A 140 -9.13 -13.94 2.61
C ASP A 140 -7.99 -13.24 1.85
N LEU A 141 -6.98 -12.84 2.61
CA LEU A 141 -5.78 -12.20 2.08
C LEU A 141 -5.11 -12.99 0.94
N ALA A 142 -5.21 -14.33 0.92
CA ALA A 142 -4.59 -15.15 -0.11
C ALA A 142 -5.12 -14.80 -1.51
N ALA A 143 -6.45 -14.80 -1.71
CA ALA A 143 -6.96 -14.41 -3.03
C ALA A 143 -6.92 -12.89 -3.29
N VAL A 144 -6.70 -12.02 -2.29
CA VAL A 144 -6.31 -10.62 -2.56
C VAL A 144 -4.92 -10.58 -3.20
N ILE A 145 -3.96 -11.34 -2.66
CA ILE A 145 -2.61 -11.42 -3.22
C ILE A 145 -2.67 -12.02 -4.63
N ASP A 146 -3.50 -13.02 -4.88
CA ASP A 146 -3.70 -13.58 -6.22
C ASP A 146 -4.40 -12.60 -7.17
N ASP A 147 -5.34 -11.77 -6.72
CA ASP A 147 -5.94 -10.74 -7.59
C ASP A 147 -4.92 -9.66 -7.98
N VAL A 148 -4.14 -9.18 -7.01
CA VAL A 148 -3.13 -8.12 -7.21
C VAL A 148 -1.94 -8.63 -8.04
N ALA A 149 -1.49 -9.85 -7.75
CA ALA A 149 -0.31 -10.46 -8.33
C ALA A 149 -0.54 -11.96 -8.59
N GLU A 150 -1.42 -12.21 -9.56
CA GLU A 150 -1.79 -13.55 -10.03
C GLU A 150 -0.56 -14.43 -10.26
N SER A 151 -0.62 -15.66 -9.79
CA SER A 151 0.43 -16.64 -10.00
C SER A 151 0.60 -16.95 -11.49
N THR A 152 1.84 -16.92 -11.98
CA THR A 152 2.22 -17.40 -13.32
C THR A 152 2.51 -18.89 -13.36
N VAL A 153 2.46 -19.59 -12.22
CA VAL A 153 2.45 -21.05 -12.22
C VAL A 153 1.06 -21.48 -12.70
N GLU A 154 0.98 -21.83 -13.98
CA GLU A 154 -0.08 -22.70 -14.48
C GLU A 154 -0.20 -23.85 -13.48
N GLY A 155 -1.43 -24.06 -12.98
CA GLY A 155 -1.74 -25.24 -12.21
C GLY A 155 -1.31 -26.44 -13.04
N LYS A 156 -0.32 -27.19 -12.54
CA LYS A 156 -0.09 -28.55 -13.03
C LYS A 156 -1.36 -29.32 -12.71
N ALA A 157 -2.23 -29.46 -13.71
CA ALA A 157 -3.22 -30.51 -13.76
C ALA A 157 -2.52 -31.86 -13.95
#